data_AF-A0A1U8KH36-F1
#
_entry.id   AF-A0A1U8KH36-F1
#
_cell.length_a   1.000
_cell.length_b   1.000
_cell.length_c   1.000
_cell.angle_alpha   90.00
_cell.angle_beta   90.00
_cell.angle_gamma   90.00
#
_symmetry.space_group_name_H-M   'P 1'
#
loop_
_entity.id
_entity.type
_entity.pdbx_description
1 polymer ?
#
loop_
_entity_poly.entity_id
_entity_poly.type
_entity_poly.pdbx_seq_one_letter_code
_entity_poly.pdbx_strand_id
1 'polypeptide(L)'
;MSVLHFSIKKHDSYDAPIKSKEELIFHVGFRQFVARPIFSTDNINSDKHKMERFLHAGRFSIASIYASISFPPLPLIALKNAAGAGTPAVAAVGSLRSIDPDRIILKKIILTGYPQRVSKLKATVRYMFHNPEDVRWFKPVEVWTKCGRRGRVKEPIGTHGTLILSNTHILLNALLYRIYLGAGSSFQGES
;
A
#
# COMPACT_ATOMS: atom_id res chain seq x y z
N MET A 1 5.20 -20.48 -13.49
CA MET A 1 4.28 -19.45 -12.97
C MET A 1 5.13 -18.22 -12.60
N SER A 2 4.64 -17.00 -12.82
CA SER A 2 5.36 -15.75 -12.53
C SER A 2 4.39 -14.65 -12.06
N VAL A 3 4.91 -13.46 -11.71
CA VAL A 3 4.10 -12.28 -11.41
C VAL A 3 3.86 -11.48 -12.69
N LEU A 4 2.58 -11.36 -13.06
CA LEU A 4 2.11 -10.56 -14.18
C LEU A 4 1.65 -9.19 -13.69
N HIS A 5 2.01 -8.15 -14.44
CA HIS A 5 1.57 -6.78 -14.21
C HIS A 5 0.66 -6.30 -15.32
N PHE A 6 -0.59 -6.02 -14.97
CA PHE A 6 -1.60 -5.51 -15.87
C PHE A 6 -1.79 -4.01 -15.64
N SER A 7 -1.76 -3.23 -16.71
CA SER A 7 -2.33 -1.88 -16.69
C SER A 7 -3.85 -2.01 -16.70
N ILE A 8 -4.52 -1.53 -15.66
CA ILE A 8 -5.95 -1.74 -15.45
C ILE A 8 -6.64 -0.41 -15.10
N LYS A 9 -7.81 -0.18 -15.71
CA LYS A 9 -8.71 0.93 -15.42
C LYS A 9 -10.06 0.36 -15.01
N LYS A 10 -10.65 0.90 -13.94
CA LYS A 10 -12.03 0.59 -13.55
C LYS A 10 -12.96 0.92 -14.71
N HIS A 11 -13.89 0.02 -15.02
CA HIS A 11 -14.86 0.25 -16.08
C HIS A 11 -15.84 1.35 -15.64
N ASP A 12 -16.18 2.28 -16.54
CA ASP A 12 -16.95 3.47 -16.18
C ASP A 12 -18.41 3.14 -15.80
N SER A 13 -18.95 2.00 -16.25
CA SER A 13 -20.28 1.50 -15.86
C SER A 13 -20.29 0.73 -14.53
N TYR A 14 -19.14 0.50 -13.90
CA TYR A 14 -19.06 -0.27 -12.66
C TYR A 14 -18.96 0.67 -11.47
N ASP A 15 -20.04 0.83 -10.72
CA ASP A 15 -20.11 1.80 -9.63
C ASP A 15 -19.43 1.31 -8.35
N ALA A 16 -19.61 0.04 -8.00
CA ALA A 16 -19.13 -0.49 -6.73
C ALA A 16 -17.60 -0.34 -6.58
N PRO A 17 -17.09 -0.11 -5.36
CA PRO A 17 -15.65 -0.07 -5.12
C PRO A 17 -15.05 -1.47 -5.32
N ILE A 18 -13.88 -1.52 -5.95
CA ILE A 18 -13.10 -2.75 -6.14
C ILE A 18 -11.92 -2.69 -5.20
N LYS A 19 -11.87 -3.60 -4.22
CA LYS A 19 -10.83 -3.61 -3.19
C LYS A 19 -9.62 -4.41 -3.69
N SER A 20 -8.43 -3.99 -3.27
CA SER A 20 -7.20 -4.78 -3.48
C SER A 20 -7.31 -6.12 -2.75
N LYS A 21 -6.81 -7.20 -3.38
CA LYS A 21 -6.95 -8.60 -2.97
C LYS A 21 -8.37 -9.16 -2.98
N GLU A 22 -9.33 -8.45 -3.57
CA GLU A 22 -10.65 -9.02 -3.84
C GLU A 22 -10.59 -9.97 -5.01
N GLU A 23 -11.46 -10.97 -5.03
CA GLU A 23 -11.51 -11.96 -6.09
C GLU A 23 -12.13 -11.38 -7.37
N LEU A 24 -11.42 -11.52 -8.49
CA LEU A 24 -11.87 -11.13 -9.81
C LEU A 24 -11.57 -12.26 -10.81
N ILE A 25 -12.40 -12.35 -11.83
CA ILE A 25 -12.20 -13.28 -12.96
C ILE A 25 -11.44 -12.52 -14.04
N PHE A 26 -10.22 -12.94 -14.35
CA PHE A 26 -9.37 -12.35 -15.36
C PHE A 26 -9.51 -13.12 -16.67
N HIS A 27 -9.98 -12.43 -17.70
CA HIS A 27 -9.95 -12.89 -19.08
C HIS A 27 -8.80 -12.20 -19.81
N VAL A 28 -7.73 -12.95 -20.08
CA VAL A 28 -6.50 -12.48 -20.71
C VAL A 28 -6.32 -13.24 -22.02
N GLY A 29 -6.68 -12.61 -23.15
CA GLY A 29 -6.73 -13.29 -24.44
C GLY A 29 -7.63 -14.54 -24.39
N PHE A 30 -7.05 -15.72 -24.62
CA PHE A 30 -7.75 -17.01 -24.58
C PHE A 30 -7.78 -17.66 -23.18
N ARG A 31 -7.10 -17.09 -22.18
CA ARG A 31 -6.99 -17.67 -20.83
C ARG A 31 -7.99 -16.99 -19.90
N GLN A 32 -8.69 -17.80 -19.12
CA GLN A 32 -9.55 -17.35 -18.03
C GLN A 32 -9.05 -17.96 -16.72
N PHE A 33 -8.93 -17.14 -15.69
CA PHE A 33 -8.58 -17.62 -14.35
C PHE A 33 -9.11 -16.65 -13.28
N VAL A 34 -9.30 -17.17 -12.08
CA VAL A 34 -9.70 -16.39 -10.91
C VAL A 34 -8.44 -15.95 -10.16
N ALA A 35 -8.35 -14.68 -9.79
CA ALA A 35 -7.21 -14.17 -9.04
C ALA A 35 -7.58 -12.99 -8.14
N ARG A 36 -6.71 -12.72 -7.16
CA ARG A 36 -6.83 -11.62 -6.20
C ARG A 36 -5.71 -10.60 -6.44
N PRO A 37 -5.92 -9.56 -7.28
CA PRO A 37 -4.86 -8.64 -7.66
C PRO A 37 -4.45 -7.72 -6.51
N ILE A 38 -3.17 -7.35 -6.49
CA ILE A 38 -2.68 -6.23 -5.69
C ILE A 38 -2.60 -5.00 -6.59
N PHE A 39 -3.38 -3.97 -6.27
CA PHE A 39 -3.32 -2.70 -6.98
C PHE A 39 -2.17 -1.82 -6.50
N SER A 40 -1.50 -1.14 -7.42
CA SER A 40 -0.44 -0.19 -7.15
C SER A 40 -0.46 0.99 -8.13
N THR A 41 0.11 2.12 -7.72
CA THR A 41 0.23 3.30 -8.57
C THR A 41 1.09 3.02 -9.79
N ASP A 42 0.63 3.46 -10.94
CA ASP A 42 1.42 3.49 -12.16
C ASP A 42 2.23 4.80 -12.22
N ASN A 43 3.52 4.74 -11.86
CA ASN A 43 4.42 5.88 -11.94
C ASN A 43 5.60 5.50 -12.82
N ILE A 44 5.77 6.21 -13.93
CA ILE A 44 6.85 5.96 -14.91
C ILE A 44 8.21 6.41 -14.36
N ASN A 45 8.22 7.41 -13.47
CA ASN A 45 9.44 8.03 -12.96
C ASN A 45 9.99 7.37 -11.69
N SER A 46 9.46 6.21 -11.27
CA SER A 46 9.87 5.59 -10.01
C SER A 46 9.65 4.08 -9.99
N ASP A 47 10.67 3.35 -9.56
CA ASP A 47 10.61 1.89 -9.35
C ASP A 47 9.88 1.49 -8.06
N LYS A 48 9.47 2.48 -7.26
CA LYS A 48 8.79 2.29 -5.97
C LYS A 48 7.30 2.58 -6.14
N HIS A 49 6.51 1.53 -6.30
CA HIS A 49 5.08 1.68 -6.57
C HIS A 49 4.26 1.63 -5.29
N LYS A 50 3.49 2.67 -5.00
CA LYS A 50 2.64 2.70 -3.82
C LYS A 50 1.45 1.76 -4.01
N MET A 51 1.25 0.84 -3.07
CA MET A 51 0.07 -0.01 -3.02
C MET A 51 -1.20 0.82 -2.80
N GLU A 52 -2.24 0.53 -3.58
CA GLU A 52 -3.56 1.13 -3.47
C GLU A 52 -4.53 0.16 -2.80
N ARG A 53 -5.41 0.70 -1.94
CA ARG A 53 -6.42 -0.12 -1.24
C ARG A 53 -7.59 -0.48 -2.16
N PHE A 54 -7.84 0.35 -3.17
CA PHE A 54 -8.94 0.25 -4.10
C PHE A 54 -8.46 0.60 -5.51
N LEU A 55 -9.12 0.04 -6.52
CA LEU A 55 -8.97 0.51 -7.89
C LEU A 55 -9.81 1.79 -8.07
N HIS A 56 -9.15 2.90 -8.34
CA HIS A 56 -9.79 4.20 -8.50
C HIS A 56 -10.35 4.40 -9.92
N ALA A 57 -11.51 5.03 -10.03
CA ALA A 57 -12.11 5.38 -11.31
C ALA A 57 -11.32 6.49 -12.02
N GLY A 58 -11.43 6.54 -13.36
CA GLY A 58 -10.86 7.63 -14.17
C GLY A 58 -9.33 7.62 -14.34
N ARG A 59 -8.61 6.64 -13.79
CA ARG A 59 -7.16 6.51 -13.98
C ARG A 59 -6.73 5.05 -14.11
N PHE A 60 -5.58 4.86 -14.77
CA PHE A 60 -4.90 3.57 -14.79
C PHE A 60 -4.11 3.34 -13.50
N SER A 61 -4.11 2.10 -13.06
CA SER A 61 -3.28 1.57 -11.99
C SER A 61 -2.69 0.23 -12.45
N ILE A 62 -1.70 -0.29 -11.74
CA ILE A 62 -1.13 -1.61 -12.02
C ILE A 62 -1.75 -2.66 -11.11
N ALA A 63 -2.31 -3.71 -11.68
CA ALA A 63 -2.71 -4.93 -10.99
C ALA A 63 -1.61 -5.99 -11.12
N SER A 64 -1.06 -6.40 -9.98
CA SER A 64 -0.06 -7.47 -9.91
C SER A 64 -0.70 -8.78 -9.45
N ILE A 65 -0.47 -9.85 -10.20
CA ILE A 65 -1.08 -11.17 -9.99
C ILE A 65 -0.06 -12.26 -10.22
N TYR A 66 -0.09 -13.31 -9.42
CA TYR A 66 0.67 -14.53 -9.70
C TYR A 66 -0.14 -15.46 -10.61
N ALA A 67 0.37 -15.73 -11.81
CA ALA A 67 -0.33 -16.54 -12.82
C ALA A 67 0.64 -17.17 -13.85
N SER A 68 0.08 -17.94 -14.79
CA SER A 68 0.81 -18.50 -15.93
C SER A 68 1.39 -17.41 -16.81
N ILE A 69 2.65 -17.57 -17.21
CA ILE A 69 3.36 -16.59 -18.04
C ILE A 69 2.59 -16.40 -19.36
N SER A 70 2.40 -15.14 -19.73
CA SER A 70 1.79 -14.69 -20.98
C SER A 70 2.63 -13.52 -21.52
N PHE A 71 2.65 -13.28 -22.83
CA PHE A 71 3.52 -12.26 -23.43
C PHE A 71 2.73 -10.99 -23.81
N PRO A 72 3.21 -9.77 -23.51
CA PRO A 72 2.53 -8.53 -23.89
C PRO A 72 2.60 -8.28 -25.41
N PRO A 73 1.67 -7.50 -25.99
CA PRO A 73 0.48 -6.94 -25.37
C PRO A 73 -0.69 -7.95 -25.42
N LEU A 74 -1.35 -8.17 -24.28
CA LEU A 74 -2.58 -8.97 -24.24
C LEU A 74 -3.71 -8.15 -23.62
N PRO A 75 -4.89 -8.05 -24.26
CA PRO A 75 -6.03 -7.37 -23.66
C PRO A 75 -6.51 -8.14 -22.43
N LEU A 76 -6.95 -7.39 -21.42
CA LEU A 76 -7.52 -7.89 -20.18
C LEU A 76 -8.93 -7.34 -20.00
N ILE A 77 -9.86 -8.25 -19.69
CA ILE A 77 -11.16 -7.92 -19.12
C ILE A 77 -11.21 -8.56 -17.73
N ALA A 78 -11.48 -7.76 -16.70
CA ALA A 78 -11.66 -8.23 -15.34
C ALA A 78 -13.15 -8.17 -14.97
N LEU A 79 -13.72 -9.33 -14.65
CA LEU A 79 -15.11 -9.46 -14.25
C LEU A 79 -15.22 -9.66 -12.75
N LYS A 80 -16.35 -9.24 -12.18
CA LYS A 80 -16.72 -9.47 -10.79
C LYS A 80 -18.07 -10.14 -10.73
N ASN A 81 -18.16 -11.21 -9.93
CA ASN A 81 -19.42 -11.87 -9.65
C ASN A 81 -20.30 -10.91 -8.84
N ALA A 82 -21.47 -10.59 -9.38
CA ALA A 82 -22.47 -9.81 -8.65
C ALA A 82 -23.19 -10.75 -7.67
N ALA A 83 -23.31 -10.33 -6.41
CA ALA A 83 -24.06 -11.10 -5.41
C ALA A 83 -25.54 -11.17 -5.85
N GLY A 84 -25.97 -12.35 -6.32
CA GLY A 84 -27.37 -12.62 -6.67
C GLY A 84 -27.73 -12.47 -8.16
N ALA A 85 -26.83 -12.02 -9.03
CA ALA A 85 -27.06 -12.03 -10.48
C ALA A 85 -26.21 -13.12 -11.15
N GLY A 86 -26.84 -13.98 -11.96
CA GLY A 86 -26.16 -15.10 -12.63
C GLY A 86 -25.11 -14.69 -13.66
N THR A 87 -25.02 -13.40 -14.01
CA THR A 87 -24.06 -12.87 -15.00
C THR A 87 -22.99 -12.02 -14.32
N PRO A 88 -21.70 -12.31 -14.51
CA PRO A 88 -20.63 -11.50 -13.95
C PRO A 88 -20.56 -10.14 -14.64
N ALA A 89 -20.34 -9.08 -13.85
CA ALA A 89 -20.27 -7.71 -14.36
C ALA A 89 -18.84 -7.34 -14.76
N VAL A 90 -18.69 -6.55 -15.83
CA VAL A 90 -17.40 -5.99 -16.23
C VAL A 90 -16.95 -4.95 -15.21
N ALA A 91 -15.95 -5.30 -14.41
CA ALA A 91 -15.47 -4.47 -13.31
C ALA A 91 -14.34 -3.54 -13.76
N ALA A 92 -13.45 -4.04 -14.63
CA ALA A 92 -12.32 -3.29 -15.13
C ALA A 92 -11.82 -3.83 -16.47
N VAL A 93 -11.11 -2.97 -17.21
CA VAL A 93 -10.51 -3.27 -18.51
C VAL A 93 -9.03 -2.87 -18.49
N GLY A 94 -8.22 -3.51 -19.30
CA GLY A 94 -6.79 -3.27 -19.27
C GLY A 94 -6.00 -4.05 -20.30
N SER A 95 -4.70 -4.12 -20.08
CA SER A 95 -3.79 -4.95 -20.86
C SER A 95 -2.61 -5.43 -20.02
N LEU A 96 -2.03 -6.57 -20.40
CA LEU A 96 -0.77 -7.05 -19.85
C LEU A 96 0.35 -6.09 -20.26
N ARG A 97 1.07 -5.57 -19.26
CA ARG A 97 2.15 -4.61 -19.46
C ARG A 97 3.53 -5.27 -19.38
N SER A 98 3.76 -6.06 -18.34
CA SER A 98 5.06 -6.72 -18.12
C SER A 98 4.91 -7.97 -17.26
N ILE A 99 5.96 -8.80 -17.27
CA ILE A 99 6.13 -9.97 -16.42
C ILE A 99 7.42 -9.74 -15.65
N ASP A 100 7.31 -9.45 -14.36
CA ASP A 100 8.45 -9.09 -13.53
C ASP A 100 8.20 -9.50 -12.06
N PRO A 101 8.93 -10.49 -11.53
CA PRO A 101 8.80 -10.85 -10.12
C PRO A 101 9.40 -9.81 -9.15
N ASP A 102 10.28 -8.92 -9.63
CA ASP A 102 11.09 -8.03 -8.79
C ASP A 102 10.45 -6.65 -8.55
N ARG A 103 9.26 -6.39 -9.13
CA ARG A 103 8.56 -5.12 -8.99
C ARG A 103 8.28 -4.78 -7.53
N ILE A 104 8.83 -3.65 -7.06
CA ILE A 104 8.68 -3.20 -5.68
C ILE A 104 7.33 -2.51 -5.46
N ILE A 105 6.44 -3.19 -4.73
CA ILE A 105 5.16 -2.64 -4.27
C ILE A 105 5.26 -2.26 -2.80
N LEU A 106 4.95 -1.00 -2.46
CA LEU A 106 5.11 -0.44 -1.12
C LEU A 106 3.76 -0.17 -0.45
N LYS A 107 3.50 -0.81 0.68
CA LYS A 107 2.38 -0.47 1.56
C LYS A 107 2.76 0.67 2.49
N LYS A 108 1.98 1.75 2.45
CA LYS A 108 2.08 2.85 3.41
C LYS A 108 1.54 2.40 4.78
N ILE A 109 2.35 2.52 5.81
CA ILE A 109 1.99 2.35 7.23
C ILE A 109 2.23 3.67 7.95
N ILE A 110 1.40 3.95 8.94
CA ILE A 110 1.56 5.11 9.81
C ILE A 110 1.75 4.60 11.23
N LEU A 111 2.89 4.89 11.85
CA LEU A 111 3.09 4.67 13.28
C LEU A 111 2.62 5.92 14.03
N THR A 112 1.89 5.72 15.11
CA THR A 112 1.32 6.81 15.89
C THR A 112 1.80 6.75 17.31
N GLY A 113 2.12 7.91 17.88
CA GLY A 113 2.52 8.03 19.28
C GLY A 113 1.72 9.11 20.00
N TYR A 114 1.62 8.97 21.31
CA TYR A 114 0.94 9.92 22.18
C TYR A 114 1.97 10.83 22.88
N PRO A 115 1.86 12.16 22.73
CA PRO A 115 2.73 13.08 23.46
C PRO A 115 2.37 13.05 24.95
N GLN A 116 3.35 12.72 25.79
CA GLN A 116 3.16 12.68 27.25
C GLN A 116 3.57 13.99 27.91
N ARG A 117 4.71 14.56 27.51
CA ARG A 117 5.23 15.83 28.03
C ARG A 117 5.72 16.68 26.88
N VAL A 118 5.29 17.94 26.85
CA VAL A 118 5.65 18.86 25.77
C VAL A 118 6.29 20.12 26.34
N SER A 119 7.42 20.48 25.76
CA SER A 119 8.20 21.70 26.03
C SER A 119 8.39 22.47 24.73
N LYS A 120 8.84 23.73 24.80
CA LYS A 120 9.01 24.61 23.62
C LYS A 120 9.81 23.97 22.47
N LEU A 121 10.86 23.22 22.79
CA LEU A 121 11.80 22.64 21.81
C LEU A 121 11.83 21.11 21.78
N LYS A 122 11.16 20.45 22.74
CA LYS A 122 11.24 18.99 22.93
C LYS A 122 9.87 18.43 23.30
N ALA A 123 9.58 17.21 22.85
CA ALA A 123 8.39 16.48 23.27
C ALA A 123 8.74 15.01 23.57
N THR A 124 8.23 14.49 24.68
CA THR A 124 8.33 13.07 25.04
C THR A 124 7.11 12.34 24.52
N VAL A 125 7.32 11.24 23.79
CA VAL A 125 6.26 10.50 23.08
C VAL A 125 6.30 9.04 23.50
N ARG A 126 5.12 8.50 23.82
CA ARG A 126 4.91 7.09 24.18
C ARG A 126 4.12 6.34 23.12
N TYR A 127 4.24 5.02 23.15
CA TYR A 127 3.47 4.07 22.33
C TYR A 127 3.69 4.16 20.81
N MET A 128 4.69 4.93 20.35
CA MET A 128 5.11 4.90 18.94
C MET A 128 5.99 3.66 18.66
N PHE A 129 6.84 3.29 19.62
CA PHE A 129 7.67 2.10 19.61
C PHE A 129 7.56 1.39 20.97
N HIS A 130 7.83 0.09 20.99
CA HIS A 130 7.85 -0.70 22.23
C HIS A 130 9.27 -0.89 22.74
N ASN A 131 10.26 -1.04 21.85
CA ASN A 131 11.65 -1.26 22.20
C ASN A 131 12.50 0.01 21.98
N PRO A 132 13.52 0.28 22.83
CA PRO A 132 14.42 1.42 22.65
C PRO A 132 15.34 1.25 21.43
N GLU A 133 15.57 0.02 20.97
CA GLU A 133 16.34 -0.26 19.75
C GLU A 133 15.63 0.25 18.50
N ASP A 134 14.31 0.09 18.41
CA ASP A 134 13.50 0.64 17.31
C ASP A 134 13.64 2.17 17.25
N VAL A 135 13.59 2.84 18.41
CA VAL A 135 13.77 4.29 18.47
C VAL A 135 15.14 4.73 17.92
N ARG A 136 16.20 3.97 18.21
CA ARG A 136 17.55 4.25 17.69
C ARG A 136 17.63 3.98 16.20
N TRP A 137 17.01 2.89 15.73
CA TRP A 137 16.94 2.55 14.32
C TRP A 137 16.23 3.63 13.49
N PHE A 138 15.10 4.14 14.00
CA PHE A 138 14.31 5.19 13.34
C PHE A 138 14.81 6.62 13.61
N LYS A 139 15.93 6.78 14.32
CA LYS A 139 16.53 8.10 14.64
C LYS A 139 16.79 9.00 13.42
N PRO A 140 17.28 8.50 12.27
CA PRO A 140 17.56 9.35 11.11
C PRO A 140 16.30 9.92 10.45
N VAL A 141 15.11 9.40 10.77
CA VAL A 141 13.91 9.72 10.02
C VAL A 141 13.17 10.93 10.57
N GLU A 142 12.67 11.75 9.65
CA GLU A 142 11.83 12.90 9.97
C GLU A 142 10.41 12.45 10.34
N VAL A 143 9.89 12.96 11.46
CA VAL A 143 8.53 12.71 11.93
C VAL A 143 7.65 13.92 11.65
N TRP A 144 6.36 13.66 11.47
CA TRP A 144 5.38 14.69 11.18
C TRP A 144 4.26 14.64 12.21
N THR A 145 3.68 15.79 12.47
CA THR A 145 2.48 15.90 13.32
C THR A 145 1.25 16.00 12.43
N LYS A 146 0.06 15.75 12.99
CA LYS A 146 -1.20 16.00 12.28
C LYS A 146 -1.33 17.45 11.78
N CYS A 147 -0.71 18.41 12.47
CA CYS A 147 -0.71 19.82 12.09
C CYS A 147 0.42 20.21 11.11
N GLY A 148 1.10 19.25 10.49
CA GLY A 148 2.12 19.51 9.46
C GLY A 148 3.47 20.00 9.99
N ARG A 149 3.65 20.08 11.31
CA ARG A 149 4.95 20.38 11.93
C ARG A 149 5.88 19.18 11.82
N ARG A 150 7.16 19.47 11.58
CA ARG A 150 8.24 18.49 11.39
C ARG A 150 9.07 18.38 12.66
N GLY A 151 9.51 17.18 12.98
CA GLY A 151 10.39 16.90 14.10
C GLY A 151 11.40 15.82 13.76
N ARG A 152 12.38 15.63 14.63
CA ARG A 152 13.35 14.53 14.53
C ARG A 152 13.42 13.77 15.84
N VAL A 153 13.57 12.45 15.73
CA VAL A 153 13.83 11.58 16.88
C VAL A 153 15.24 11.84 17.39
N LYS A 154 15.38 12.05 18.71
CA LYS A 154 16.68 12.35 19.36
C LYS A 154 17.26 11.11 20.02
N GLU A 155 16.56 10.60 21.02
CA GLU A 155 17.02 9.49 21.84
C GLU A 155 15.82 8.76 22.49
N PRO A 156 15.97 7.47 22.78
CA PRO A 156 15.04 6.75 23.63
C PRO A 156 15.18 7.17 25.09
N ILE A 157 14.09 7.06 25.85
CA ILE A 157 14.04 7.23 27.31
C ILE A 157 13.66 5.89 27.93
N GLY A 158 14.49 5.42 28.87
CA GLY A 158 14.23 4.20 29.62
C GLY A 158 14.19 2.94 28.74
N THR A 159 13.42 1.95 29.18
CA THR A 159 13.38 0.60 28.60
C THR A 159 12.17 0.33 27.70
N HIS A 160 11.16 1.22 27.67
CA HIS A 160 9.86 0.95 27.03
C HIS A 160 9.60 1.77 25.76
N GLY A 161 10.62 1.95 24.90
CA GLY A 161 10.44 2.56 23.57
C GLY A 161 9.92 4.01 23.56
N THR A 162 9.92 4.67 24.72
CA THR A 162 9.58 6.09 24.85
C THR A 162 10.69 6.90 24.18
N LEU A 163 10.34 7.97 23.47
CA LEU A 163 11.31 8.73 22.69
C LEU A 163 11.16 10.23 22.88
N ILE A 164 12.27 10.95 22.69
CA ILE A 164 12.31 12.41 22.65
C ILE A 164 12.32 12.86 21.19
N LEU A 165 11.39 13.75 20.86
CA LEU A 165 11.40 14.53 19.63
C LEU A 165 11.96 15.92 19.87
N SER A 166 12.70 16.45 18.90
CA SER A 166 13.14 17.84 18.88
C SER A 166 12.41 18.68 17.83
N ASN A 167 12.40 19.99 18.04
CA ASN A 167 11.86 21.01 17.13
C ASN A 167 10.33 20.92 16.98
N THR A 168 9.67 20.76 18.12
CA THR A 168 8.26 20.46 18.18
C THR A 168 7.52 21.53 18.97
N HIS A 169 6.98 22.55 18.29
CA HIS A 169 5.83 23.30 18.82
C HIS A 169 4.58 22.41 18.75
N ILE A 170 4.62 21.25 19.40
CA ILE A 170 3.51 20.29 19.38
C ILE A 170 2.42 20.81 20.32
N LEU A 171 1.20 20.89 19.81
CA LEU A 171 0.01 20.93 20.66
C LEU A 171 -0.38 19.47 20.94
N LEU A 172 -1.04 19.18 22.07
CA LEU A 172 -1.28 17.85 22.67
C LEU A 172 -1.94 16.75 21.79
N ASN A 173 -2.09 16.93 20.48
CA ASN A 173 -2.76 16.01 19.58
C ASN A 173 -1.80 15.26 18.64
N ALA A 174 -1.77 13.93 18.81
CA ALA A 174 -1.29 12.84 17.95
C ALA A 174 -0.15 13.11 16.94
N LEU A 175 0.96 12.39 17.11
CA LEU A 175 2.06 12.32 16.14
C LEU A 175 1.83 11.21 15.11
N LEU A 176 2.17 11.48 13.85
CA LEU A 176 2.03 10.55 12.72
C LEU A 176 3.39 10.36 12.05
N TYR A 177 3.95 9.17 12.15
CA TYR A 177 5.14 8.77 11.42
C TYR A 177 4.76 7.89 10.23
N ARG A 178 5.31 8.15 9.04
CA ARG A 178 4.94 7.44 7.79
C ARG A 178 6.08 6.53 7.35
N ILE A 179 5.84 5.22 7.35
CA ILE A 179 6.75 4.21 6.81
C ILE A 179 6.16 3.64 5.54
N TYR A 180 7.01 3.29 4.59
CA TYR A 180 6.64 2.43 3.46
C TYR A 180 7.32 1.08 3.66
N LEU A 181 6.54 0.03 3.88
CA LEU A 181 7.06 -1.34 3.92
C LEU A 181 6.83 -2.00 2.56
N GLY A 182 7.80 -2.80 2.09
CA GLY A 182 7.60 -3.68 0.94
C GLY A 182 6.44 -4.63 1.22
N ALA A 183 5.48 -4.68 0.31
CA ALA A 183 4.41 -5.67 0.34
C ALA A 183 4.99 -7.00 -0.14
N GLY A 184 5.56 -7.79 0.78
CA GLY A 184 5.89 -9.19 0.52
C GLY A 184 4.62 -9.95 0.17
N SER A 185 4.57 -10.52 -1.02
CA SER A 185 3.47 -11.35 -1.48
C SER A 185 3.55 -12.72 -0.81
N SER A 186 3.01 -12.83 0.41
CA SER A 186 2.68 -14.11 1.02
C SER A 186 1.50 -14.73 0.26
N PHE A 187 1.78 -15.40 -0.86
CA PHE A 187 0.84 -16.28 -1.52
C PHE A 187 0.94 -17.65 -0.84
N GLN A 188 0.10 -17.91 0.16
CA GLN A 188 -0.22 -19.28 0.55
C GLN A 188 -1.15 -19.83 -0.51
N GLY A 189 -0.64 -20.75 -1.33
CA GLY A 189 -1.46 -21.65 -2.12
C GLY A 189 -2.04 -22.70 -1.17
N GLU A 190 -3.36 -22.73 -1.05
CA GLU A 190 -4.06 -23.94 -0.64
C GLU A 190 -4.32 -24.77 -1.90
N SER A 191 -3.91 -26.04 -1.81
CA SER A 191 -4.00 -27.13 -2.78
C SER A 191 -5.41 -27.58 -3.05
#